data_AF-A0A350J462-F1
#
_entry.id   AF-A0A350J462-F1
#
_cell.length_a   1.000
_cell.length_b   1.000
_cell.length_c   1.000
_cell.angle_alpha   90.00
_cell.angle_beta   90.00
_cell.angle_gamma   90.00
#
_symmetry.space_group_name_H-M   'P 1'
#
loop_
_entity.id
_entity.type
_entity.pdbx_description
1 polymer ?
#
loop_
_entity_poly.entity_id
_entity_poly.type
_entity_poly.pdbx_seq_one_letter_code
_entity_poly.pdbx_strand_id
1 'polypeptide(L)' 'MSESFADLFEESLKTIEMHPGAIITGVVLDVDSDWVTVHAGLKSEGVIPRGEFLDESGEFSVEIGDMVQVALEAVEDGFG' A
#
# COMPACT_ATOMS: atom_id res chain seq x y z
N MET A 1 38.43 2.80 -5.01
CA MET A 1 37.85 1.45 -5.06
C MET A 1 36.45 1.64 -5.57
N SER A 2 36.24 1.26 -6.82
CA SER A 2 35.00 1.45 -7.57
C SER A 2 33.95 0.50 -7.00
N GLU A 3 33.00 1.04 -6.25
CA GLU A 3 31.78 0.34 -5.87
C GLU A 3 31.11 -0.14 -7.17
N SER A 4 30.92 -1.44 -7.31
CA SER A 4 30.29 -2.01 -8.50
C SER A 4 28.82 -1.60 -8.48
N PHE A 5 28.24 -1.29 -9.64
CA PHE A 5 26.79 -1.14 -9.76
C PHE A 5 26.05 -2.34 -9.16
N ALA A 6 26.66 -3.54 -9.21
CA ALA A 6 26.13 -4.73 -8.57
C ALA A 6 26.01 -4.60 -7.04
N ASP A 7 27.00 -4.00 -6.38
CA ASP A 7 27.01 -3.85 -4.91
C ASP A 7 25.95 -2.83 -4.47
N LEU A 8 25.90 -1.66 -5.13
CA LEU A 8 24.90 -0.63 -4.86
C LEU A 8 23.47 -1.08 -5.20
N PHE A 9 23.32 -1.92 -6.23
CA PHE A 9 22.03 -2.51 -6.59
C PHE A 9 21.57 -3.57 -5.59
N GLU A 10 22.48 -4.44 -5.10
CA GLU A 10 22.18 -5.37 -4.02
C GLU A 10 21.79 -4.65 -2.72
N GLU A 11 22.46 -3.54 -2.37
CA GLU A 11 22.09 -2.72 -1.21
C GLU A 11 20.72 -2.04 -1.38
N SER A 12 20.41 -1.56 -2.58
CA SER A 12 19.09 -1.01 -2.88
C SER A 12 17.98 -2.07 -2.82
N LEU A 13 18.25 -3.30 -3.26
CA LEU A 13 17.30 -4.42 -3.17
C LEU A 13 17.06 -4.86 -1.72
N LYS A 14 18.10 -4.85 -0.87
CA LYS A 14 17.97 -5.14 0.57
C LYS A 14 17.12 -4.11 1.33
N THR A 15 17.02 -2.87 0.82
CA THR A 15 16.23 -1.81 1.44
C THR A 15 14.74 -1.90 1.07
N ILE A 16 14.42 -2.57 -0.05
CA ILE A 16 13.03 -2.83 -0.45
C ILE A 16 12.57 -4.10 0.26
N GLU A 17 12.50 -3.97 1.58
CA GLU A 17 11.93 -4.91 2.50
C GLU A 17 10.40 -4.93 2.28
N MET A 18 9.92 -5.54 1.19
CA MET A 18 8.51 -5.87 0.99
C MET A 18 8.12 -6.99 1.97
N HIS A 19 8.11 -6.65 3.25
CA HIS A 19 7.69 -7.56 4.30
C HIS A 19 6.17 -7.54 4.38
N PRO A 20 5.52 -8.71 4.54
CA PRO A 20 4.15 -8.77 5.01
C PRO A 20 4.03 -7.94 6.30
N GLY A 21 3.08 -7.01 6.32
CA GLY A 21 2.87 -6.04 7.39
C GLY A 21 3.54 -4.68 7.17
N ALA A 22 4.23 -4.45 6.06
CA ALA A 22 4.74 -3.12 5.73
C ALA A 22 3.58 -2.13 5.53
N ILE A 23 3.67 -0.97 6.19
CA ILE A 23 2.70 0.12 6.02
C ILE A 23 3.13 0.97 4.84
N ILE A 24 2.29 1.01 3.81
CA ILE A 24 2.50 1.83 2.62
C ILE A 24 1.42 2.90 2.55
N THR A 25 1.76 4.04 1.96
CA THR A 25 0.80 5.13 1.74
C THR A 25 0.17 4.93 0.37
N GLY A 26 -1.15 4.82 0.32
CA GLY A 26 -1.92 4.75 -0.91
C GLY A 26 -2.88 5.92 -1.07
N VAL A 27 -3.28 6.17 -2.32
CA VAL A 27 -4.22 7.21 -2.68
C VAL A 27 -5.57 6.59 -2.98
N VAL A 28 -6.63 7.15 -2.41
CA VAL A 28 -7.99 6.72 -2.69
C VAL A 28 -8.36 7.07 -4.13
N LEU A 29 -8.61 6.07 -4.96
CA LEU A 29 -9.05 6.26 -6.34
C LEU A 29 -10.56 6.34 -6.45
N ASP A 30 -11.28 5.57 -5.64
CA ASP A 30 -12.72 5.49 -5.70
C ASP A 30 -13.31 5.14 -4.34
N VAL A 31 -14.53 5.62 -4.07
CA VAL A 31 -15.26 5.39 -2.82
C VAL A 31 -16.68 4.97 -3.19
N ASP A 32 -16.97 3.68 -3.03
CA ASP A 32 -18.30 3.11 -3.17
C ASP A 32 -19.09 3.20 -1.84
N SER A 33 -20.34 2.71 -1.89
CA SER A 33 -21.20 2.64 -0.70
C SER A 33 -20.66 1.65 0.36
N ASP A 34 -20.03 0.57 -0.09
CA ASP A 34 -19.56 -0.52 0.78
C ASP A 34 -18.03 -0.70 0.77
N TRP A 35 -17.34 -0.20 -0.26
CA TRP A 35 -15.91 -0.44 -0.50
C TRP A 35 -15.17 0.84 -0.86
N VAL A 36 -13.87 0.87 -0.60
CA VAL A 36 -12.97 1.96 -0.97
C VAL A 36 -11.80 1.37 -1.74
N THR A 37 -11.53 1.92 -2.92
CA THR A 37 -10.42 1.49 -3.77
C THR A 37 -9.22 2.39 -3.55
N VAL A 38 -8.10 1.80 -3.14
CA VAL A 38 -6.86 2.50 -2.81
C VAL A 38 -5.73 2.01 -3.69
N HIS A 39 -4.99 2.95 -4.29
CA HIS A 39 -3.81 2.67 -5.07
C HIS A 39 -2.54 3.02 -4.29
N ALA A 40 -1.78 2.00 -3.91
CA ALA A 40 -0.56 2.15 -3.11
C ALA A 40 0.74 2.10 -3.93
N GLY A 41 0.66 2.33 -5.25
CA GLY A 41 1.83 2.27 -6.14
C GLY A 41 2.30 0.85 -6.44
N LEU A 42 1.46 -0.15 -6.16
CA LEU A 42 1.70 -1.55 -6.44
C LEU A 42 0.99 -1.97 -7.75
N LYS A 43 1.23 -3.21 -8.18
CA LYS A 43 0.64 -3.79 -9.39
C LYS A 43 -0.90 -3.91 -9.31
N SER A 44 -1.43 -4.06 -8.10
CA SER A 44 -2.85 -4.24 -7.82
C SER A 44 -3.38 -3.13 -6.93
N GLU A 45 -4.64 -2.76 -7.12
CA GLU A 45 -5.39 -1.90 -6.22
C GLU A 45 -5.82 -2.67 -4.97
N GLY A 46 -5.80 -1.98 -3.81
CA GLY A 46 -6.36 -2.48 -2.57
C GLY A 46 -7.84 -2.12 -2.48
N VAL A 47 -8.70 -3.11 -2.21
CA VAL A 47 -10.12 -2.89 -1.95
C VAL A 47 -10.36 -3.09 -0.46
N ILE A 48 -10.77 -2.02 0.21
CA ILE A 48 -10.92 -1.99 1.67
C ILE A 48 -12.39 -1.70 1.99
N PRO A 49 -13.03 -2.44 2.90
CA PRO A 49 -14.41 -2.15 3.30
C PRO A 49 -14.52 -0.74 3.87
N ARG A 50 -15.57 0.00 3.50
CA ARG A 50 -15.83 1.35 4.02
C ARG A 50 -15.84 1.40 5.56
N GLY A 51 -16.24 0.30 6.19
CA GLY A 51 -16.27 0.14 7.65
C GLY A 51 -14.92 0.33 8.34
N GLU A 52 -13.80 0.04 7.67
CA GLU A 52 -12.45 0.19 8.22
C GLU A 52 -11.99 1.65 8.29
N PHE A 53 -12.69 2.55 7.58
CA PHE A 53 -12.42 3.99 7.57
C PHE A 53 -13.39 4.78 8.44
N LEU A 54 -14.21 4.10 9.24
CA LEU A 54 -15.06 4.74 10.24
C LEU A 54 -14.22 5.05 11.47
N ASP A 55 -14.27 6.29 11.93
CA ASP A 55 -13.63 6.69 13.18
C ASP A 55 -14.40 6.15 14.41
N GLU A 56 -13.90 6.35 15.62
CA GLU A 56 -14.54 5.93 16.89
C GLU A 56 -15.96 6.47 17.06
N SER A 57 -16.29 7.56 16.35
CA SER A 57 -17.63 8.17 16.32
C SER A 57 -18.55 7.63 15.23
N GLY A 58 -18.07 6.72 14.38
CA GLY A 58 -18.79 6.19 13.22
C GLY A 58 -18.88 7.15 12.03
N GLU A 59 -18.06 8.20 12.01
CA GLU A 59 -17.97 9.13 10.87
C GLU A 59 -16.91 8.62 9.88
N PHE A 60 -17.25 8.65 8.60
CA PHE A 60 -16.35 8.32 7.50
C PHE A 60 -15.69 9.60 7.00
N SER A 61 -14.37 9.70 7.14
CA SER A 61 -13.60 10.93 6.88
C SER A 61 -12.72 10.89 5.62
N VAL A 62 -12.85 9.85 4.81
CA VAL A 62 -11.98 9.60 3.65
C VAL A 62 -12.66 9.99 2.34
N GLU A 63 -12.00 10.79 1.51
CA GLU A 63 -12.52 11.19 0.20
C GLU A 63 -11.61 10.70 -0.94
N ILE A 64 -12.12 10.75 -2.17
CA ILE A 64 -11.34 10.42 -3.37
C ILE A 64 -10.19 11.43 -3.51
N GLY A 65 -8.97 10.92 -3.63
CA GLY A 65 -7.74 11.72 -3.67
C GLY A 65 -7.02 11.83 -2.33
N ASP A 66 -7.61 11.36 -1.22
CA ASP A 66 -6.95 11.34 0.07
C ASP A 66 -5.85 10.27 0.14
N MET A 67 -4.86 10.54 0.99
CA MET A 67 -3.78 9.61 1.28
C MET A 67 -4.11 8.81 2.54
N VAL A 68 -4.17 7.49 2.42
CA VAL A 68 -4.45 6.57 3.51
C VAL A 68 -3.31 5.57 3.67
N GLN A 69 -3.05 5.18 4.92
CA GLN A 69 -2.03 4.18 5.23
C GLN A 69 -2.66 2.80 5.21
N VAL A 70 -2.10 1.91 4.39
CA VAL A 70 -2.58 0.53 4.24
C VAL A 70 -1.48 -0.44 4.60
N ALA A 71 -1.84 -1.50 5.31
CA ALA A 71 -0.91 -2.57 5.64
C ALA A 71 -0.89 -3.60 4.51
N LEU A 72 0.31 -3.97 4.07
CA LEU A 72 0.50 -4.99 3.06
C LEU A 72 0.33 -6.38 3.69
N GLU A 73 -0.86 -7.00 3.59
CA GLU A 73 -1.09 -8.33 4.20
C GLU A 73 -0.23 -9.43 3.57
N ALA A 74 -0.11 -9.44 2.24
CA ALA A 74 0.72 -10.39 1.53
C ALA A 74 1.25 -9.75 0.24
N VAL A 75 2.55 -9.91 0.00
CA VAL A 75 3.12 -9.67 -1.32
C VAL A 75 2.71 -10.86 -2.17
N GLU A 76 1.69 -10.71 -3.00
CA GLU A 76 1.42 -11.68 -4.06
C GLU A 76 2.48 -11.47 -5.15
N ASP A 77 3.66 -12.04 -4.92
CA ASP A 77 4.87 -11.85 -5.74
C ASP A 77 4.80 -12.60 -7.09
N GLY A 78 3.60 -12.90 -7.59
CA GLY A 78 3.39 -13.50 -8.90
C GLY A 78 4.03 -14.87 -9.13
N PHE A 79 4.47 -15.57 -8.08
CA PHE A 79 4.86 -16.97 -8.16
C PHE A 79 3.66 -17.85 -7.80
N GLY A 80 2.95 -18.28 -8.84
CA GLY A 80 2.15 -19.50 -8.78
C GLY A 80 3.02 -20.75 -8.70
#